data_AF-A0A1V3PGZ6-F1
#
_entry.id   AF-A0A1V3PGZ6-F1
#
_cell.length_a   1.000
_cell.length_b   1.000
_cell.length_c   1.000
_cell.angle_alpha   90.00
_cell.angle_beta   90.00
_cell.angle_gamma   90.00
#
_symmetry.space_group_name_H-M   'P 1'
#
loop_
_entity.id
_entity.type
_entity.pdbx_description
1 polymer ?
#
loop_
_entity_poly.entity_id
_entity_poly.type
_entity_poly.pdbx_seq_one_letter_code
_entity_poly.pdbx_strand_id
1 'polypeptide(L)' 'MSIATIPSLPTAASRLVHPLPRLSLQPRATEATSAVRRISSQSLLEGERELVIQHQGSEYHLRLTRNDKLILTK' A
#
# COMPACT_ATOMS: atom_id res chain seq x y z
N MET A 1 17.69 19.83 72.45
CA MET A 1 16.96 18.98 71.50
C MET A 1 17.64 19.09 70.15
N SER A 2 18.32 18.02 69.74
CA SER A 2 19.07 17.93 68.48
C SER A 2 18.17 17.37 67.39
N ILE A 3 18.25 17.90 66.16
CA ILE A 3 18.08 17.11 64.93
C ILE A 3 19.09 17.58 63.88
N ALA A 4 19.89 16.62 63.42
CA ALA A 4 20.76 16.69 62.26
C ALA A 4 19.92 16.53 60.98
N THR A 5 20.33 17.10 59.84
CA THR A 5 19.98 16.67 58.46
C THR A 5 20.83 17.49 57.47
N ILE A 6 21.99 16.97 57.04
CA ILE A 6 22.31 16.27 55.76
C ILE A 6 22.52 17.25 54.56
N PRO A 7 23.67 17.17 53.85
CA PRO A 7 24.04 18.04 52.73
C PRO A 7 23.33 17.67 51.42
N SER A 8 22.96 18.68 50.62
CA SER A 8 22.40 18.51 49.28
C SER A 8 23.47 18.17 48.25
N LEU A 9 23.26 17.06 47.55
CA LEU A 9 24.07 16.62 46.42
C LEU A 9 23.77 17.48 45.18
N PRO A 10 24.77 17.86 44.37
CA PRO A 10 24.57 18.33 43.01
C PRO A 10 24.52 17.12 42.08
N THR A 11 23.57 17.08 41.12
CA THR A 11 23.71 16.41 39.79
C THR A 11 22.33 16.31 39.15
N ALA A 12 22.11 17.04 38.07
CA ALA A 12 21.15 16.65 37.05
C ALA A 12 21.89 16.72 35.71
N ALA A 13 22.29 15.53 35.26
CA ALA A 13 23.07 15.27 34.07
C ALA A 13 22.42 15.84 32.80
N SER A 14 23.29 16.35 31.93
CA SER A 14 23.03 16.78 30.56
C SER A 14 22.04 15.90 29.81
N ARG A 15 20.97 16.54 29.32
CA ARG A 15 20.10 16.00 28.28
C ARG A 15 20.82 16.03 26.94
N LEU A 16 21.38 14.89 26.53
CA LEU A 16 21.75 14.62 25.14
C LEU A 16 21.06 13.34 24.69
N VAL A 17 19.75 13.43 24.42
CA VAL A 17 19.01 12.40 23.69
C VAL A 17 18.89 12.87 22.24
N HIS A 18 19.91 12.58 21.43
CA HIS A 18 19.81 12.69 19.99
C HIS A 18 19.11 11.42 19.48
N PRO A 19 17.89 11.49 18.95
CA PRO A 19 17.25 10.31 18.37
C PRO A 19 18.04 9.88 17.13
N LEU A 20 18.46 8.61 17.12
CA LEU A 20 19.10 7.99 15.96
C LEU A 20 18.20 8.14 14.73
N PRO A 21 18.73 8.49 13.55
CA PRO A 21 17.95 8.52 12.32
C PRO A 21 17.49 7.08 12.05
N ARG A 22 16.17 6.88 12.05
CA ARG A 22 15.59 5.62 11.63
C ARG A 22 15.93 5.45 10.15
N LEU A 23 16.77 4.48 9.83
CA LEU A 23 16.97 4.02 8.46
C LEU A 23 15.63 3.45 8.01
N SER A 24 14.82 4.31 7.39
CA SER A 24 13.62 3.88 6.69
C SER A 24 14.09 2.96 5.57
N LEU A 25 13.99 1.65 5.80
CA LEU A 25 13.96 0.65 4.75
C LEU A 25 12.66 0.88 3.98
N GLN A 26 12.63 1.94 3.17
CA GLN A 26 11.65 2.09 2.13
C GLN A 26 11.84 0.86 1.24
N PRO A 27 10.85 -0.04 1.11
CA PRO A 27 10.95 -1.10 0.14
C PRO A 27 10.96 -0.38 -1.20
N ARG A 28 12.16 -0.17 -1.74
CA ARG A 28 12.34 0.24 -3.13
C ARG A 28 11.92 -0.99 -3.90
N ALA A 29 10.62 -1.08 -4.17
CA ALA A 29 10.07 -2.07 -5.08
C ALA A 29 10.62 -1.74 -6.47
N THR A 30 11.87 -2.17 -6.72
CA THR A 30 12.39 -2.45 -8.04
C THR A 30 11.66 -3.69 -8.55
N GLU A 31 10.37 -3.52 -8.77
CA GLU A 31 9.56 -4.45 -9.54
C GLU A 31 9.64 -3.97 -10.99
N ALA A 32 10.72 -4.39 -11.67
CA ALA A 32 10.71 -4.50 -13.12
C ALA A 32 9.76 -5.64 -13.53
N THR A 33 8.50 -5.50 -13.15
CA THR A 33 7.43 -6.39 -13.56
C THR A 33 7.00 -5.89 -14.92
N SER A 34 7.11 -6.75 -15.93
CA SER A 34 6.53 -6.58 -17.26
C SER A 34 5.25 -5.75 -17.12
N ALA A 35 5.23 -4.55 -17.68
CA ALA A 35 4.15 -3.58 -17.44
C ALA A 35 2.87 -4.09 -18.10
N VAL A 36 2.21 -5.08 -17.48
CA VAL A 36 0.91 -5.58 -17.89
C VAL A 36 -0.02 -4.39 -17.78
N ARG A 37 -0.62 -4.02 -18.91
CA ARG A 37 -1.57 -2.91 -18.99
C ARG A 37 -2.70 -3.19 -18.01
N ARG A 38 -2.82 -2.36 -16.98
CA ARG A 38 -3.94 -2.36 -16.05
C ARG A 38 -5.02 -1.43 -16.58
N ILE A 39 -6.28 -1.89 -16.58
CA ILE A 39 -7.45 -1.11 -16.96
C ILE A 39 -8.58 -1.43 -15.98
N SER A 40 -9.35 -0.40 -15.59
CA SER A 40 -10.54 -0.58 -14.76
C SER A 40 -11.66 -1.24 -15.54
N SER A 41 -12.45 -2.11 -14.91
CA SER A 41 -13.61 -2.75 -15.53
C SER A 41 -14.61 -1.74 -16.11
N GLN A 42 -14.81 -0.63 -15.41
CA GLN A 42 -15.69 0.47 -15.83
C GLN A 42 -15.21 1.11 -17.15
N SER A 43 -13.91 1.33 -17.30
CA SER A 43 -13.33 1.87 -18.53
C SER A 43 -13.27 0.82 -19.64
N LEU A 44 -13.07 -0.44 -19.29
CA LEU A 44 -13.02 -1.54 -20.26
C LEU A 44 -14.40 -1.82 -20.88
N LEU A 45 -15.47 -1.65 -20.12
CA LEU A 45 -16.85 -1.86 -20.57
C LEU A 45 -17.53 -0.56 -21.04
N GLU A 46 -16.85 0.59 -20.94
CA GLU A 46 -17.37 1.90 -21.39
C GLU A 46 -18.74 2.30 -20.81
N GLY A 47 -19.03 1.86 -19.57
CA GLY A 47 -20.32 2.07 -18.90
C GLY A 47 -21.36 0.99 -19.16
N GLU A 48 -21.10 0.06 -20.09
CA GLU A 48 -21.93 -1.09 -20.36
C GLU A 48 -21.65 -2.25 -19.39
N ARG A 49 -22.47 -3.30 -19.48
CA ARG A 49 -22.31 -4.53 -18.68
C ARG A 49 -21.68 -5.68 -19.45
N GLU A 50 -21.51 -5.53 -20.76
CA GLU A 50 -20.99 -6.54 -21.66
C GLU A 50 -20.13 -5.91 -22.76
N LEU A 51 -19.08 -6.62 -23.15
CA LEU A 51 -18.12 -6.29 -24.20
C LEU A 51 -17.83 -7.57 -24.99
N VAL A 52 -17.77 -7.46 -26.32
CA VAL A 52 -17.31 -8.53 -27.20
C VAL A 52 -15.85 -8.29 -27.57
N ILE A 53 -15.01 -9.30 -27.36
CA ILE A 53 -13.60 -9.33 -27.69
C ILE A 53 -13.42 -10.31 -28.84
N GLN A 54 -13.02 -9.82 -30.01
CA GLN A 54 -12.62 -10.67 -31.12
C GLN A 54 -11.15 -11.07 -30.95
N HIS A 55 -10.88 -12.37 -30.91
CA HIS A 55 -9.53 -12.89 -30.75
C HIS A 55 -9.35 -14.19 -31.53
N GLN A 56 -8.35 -14.22 -32.43
CA GLN A 56 -8.01 -15.39 -33.26
C GLN A 56 -9.22 -15.97 -34.03
N GLY A 57 -10.09 -15.09 -34.55
CA GLY A 57 -11.30 -15.48 -35.29
C GLY A 57 -12.41 -16.08 -34.43
N SER A 58 -12.28 -16.03 -33.09
CA SER A 58 -13.35 -16.34 -32.15
C SER A 58 -13.83 -15.06 -31.47
N GLU A 59 -15.09 -15.08 -31.05
CA GLU A 59 -15.67 -14.04 -30.22
C GLU A 59 -15.61 -14.48 -28.76
N TYR A 60 -15.39 -13.52 -27.87
CA TYR A 60 -15.45 -13.74 -26.44
C TYR A 60 -16.30 -12.65 -25.80
N HIS A 61 -17.27 -13.03 -24.99
CA HIS A 61 -18.12 -12.11 -24.26
C HIS A 61 -17.57 -11.91 -22.86
N LEU A 62 -17.05 -10.73 -22.58
CA LEU A 62 -16.71 -10.29 -21.24
C LEU A 62 -17.93 -9.58 -20.63
N ARG A 63 -18.42 -10.07 -19.49
CA ARG A 63 -19.59 -9.46 -18.82
C ARG A 63 -19.39 -9.28 -17.33
N LEU A 64 -20.01 -8.24 -16.78
CA LEU A 64 -20.09 -7.99 -15.34
C LEU A 64 -21.29 -8.73 -14.75
N THR A 65 -21.03 -9.59 -13.77
CA THR A 65 -22.07 -10.33 -13.04
C THR A 65 -22.67 -9.49 -11.92
N ARG A 66 -23.80 -9.95 -11.35
CA ARG A 66 -24.44 -9.31 -10.18
C ARG A 66 -23.59 -9.32 -8.92
N ASN A 67 -22.60 -10.21 -8.83
CA ASN A 67 -21.67 -10.31 -7.70
C ASN A 67 -20.36 -9.52 -7.95
N ASP A 68 -20.40 -8.54 -8.86
CA ASP A 68 -19.28 -7.68 -9.24
C ASP A 68 -18.06 -8.44 -9.82
N LYS A 69 -18.26 -9.70 -10.25
CA LYS A 69 -17.22 -10.48 -10.95
C LYS A 69 -17.33 -10.30 -12.44
N LEU A 70 -16.19 -10.24 -13.13
CA LEU A 70 -16.13 -10.36 -14.57
C LEU A 70 -16.07 -11.84 -14.96
N ILE A 71 -16.87 -12.23 -15.97
CA ILE A 71 -16.78 -13.55 -16.59
C ILE A 71 -16.51 -13.39 -18.08
N LEU A 72 -15.62 -14.22 -18.60
CA LEU A 72 -15.31 -14.31 -20.03
C LEU A 72 -15.86 -15.64 -20.56
N THR A 73 -16.73 -15.58 -21.55
CA THR A 73 -17.26 -16.77 -22.24
C THR A 73 -16.85 -16.72 -23.71
N LYS A 74 -16.63 -17.89 -24.32
CA LYS A 74 -16.45 -18.02 -25.77
C LYS A 74 -17.81 -18.08 -26.46
#